data_AF-F9F6L2-F1
#
_entry.id   AF-F9F6L2-F1
#
_cell.length_a   1.000
_cell.length_b   1.000
_cell.length_c   1.000
_cell.angle_alpha   90.00
_cell.angle_beta   90.00
_cell.angle_gamma   90.00
#
_symmetry.space_group_name_H-M   'P 1'
#
loop_
_entity.id
_entity.type
_entity.pdbx_description
1 polymer ?
#
loop_
_entity_poly.entity_id
_entity_poly.type
_entity_poly.pdbx_seq_one_letter_code
_entity_poly.pdbx_strand_id
1 'polypeptide(L)'
;MWDTFFYRGAFVISAIPGLIGINSMLRPEATLKIVKFPIPADPQSRKTCLSLVRLQGARNIVVSYLFINNALTGDKKLMGMGLLGALFMLATDGFVSKSLIGGNEWFHWGYIPVFVAFIGGLLYSE
;
A
#
# COMPACT_ATOMS: atom_id res chain seq x y z
N MET A 1 24.92 6.70 8.76
CA MET A 1 24.70 6.83 7.30
C MET A 1 23.55 5.95 6.83
N TRP A 2 23.57 4.66 7.17
CA TRP A 2 22.49 3.70 6.89
C TRP A 2 21.18 4.08 7.56
N ASP A 3 21.24 4.55 8.81
CA ASP A 3 20.06 5.03 9.52
C ASP A 3 19.32 6.15 8.77
N THR A 4 20.05 7.15 8.28
CA THR A 4 19.49 8.24 7.47
C THR A 4 18.90 7.72 6.15
N PHE A 5 19.50 6.69 5.55
CA PHE A 5 18.98 6.05 4.34
C PHE A 5 17.64 5.35 4.62
N PHE A 6 17.58 4.49 5.65
CA PHE A 6 16.35 3.78 5.99
C PHE A 6 15.23 4.73 6.39
N TYR A 7 15.55 5.77 7.16
CA TYR A 7 14.58 6.76 7.57
C TYR A 7 14.01 7.57 6.39
N ARG A 8 14.89 8.11 5.53
CA ARG A 8 14.45 8.87 4.34
C ARG A 8 13.71 8.00 3.35
N GLY A 9 14.17 6.76 3.13
CA GLY A 9 13.47 5.83 2.25
C GLY A 9 12.11 5.41 2.81
N ALA A 10 12.00 5.20 4.12
CA ALA A 10 10.71 4.93 4.77
C ALA A 10 9.73 6.11 4.57
N PHE A 11 10.19 7.36 4.70
CA PHE A 11 9.37 8.54 4.40
C PHE A 11 8.87 8.54 2.94
N VAL A 12 9.73 8.24 1.98
CA VAL A 12 9.34 8.15 0.55
C VAL A 12 8.31 7.05 0.33
N ILE A 13 8.50 5.87 0.95
CA ILE A 13 7.58 4.74 0.86
C ILE A 13 6.20 5.11 1.44
N SER A 14 6.15 5.95 2.49
CA SER A 14 4.90 6.43 3.09
C SER A 14 4.02 7.21 2.12
N ALA A 15 4.58 7.83 1.08
CA ALA A 15 3.80 8.59 0.09
C ALA A 15 3.12 7.69 -0.96
N ILE A 16 3.64 6.48 -1.19
CA ILE A 16 3.19 5.58 -2.26
C ILE A 16 1.70 5.19 -2.10
N PRO A 17 1.21 4.75 -0.92
CA PRO A 17 -0.21 4.46 -0.74
C PRO A 17 -1.09 5.67 -1.06
N GLY A 18 -0.65 6.88 -0.72
CA GLY A 18 -1.41 8.11 -0.97
C GLY A 18 -1.59 8.36 -2.46
N LEU A 19 -0.53 8.22 -3.26
CA LEU A 19 -0.60 8.34 -4.72
C LEU A 19 -1.52 7.28 -5.35
N ILE A 20 -1.41 6.03 -4.91
CA ILE A 20 -2.32 4.94 -5.32
C ILE A 20 -3.76 5.28 -4.93
N GLY A 21 -3.96 5.82 -3.73
CA GLY A 21 -5.27 6.20 -3.20
C GLY A 21 -5.95 7.30 -4.00
N ILE A 22 -5.19 8.35 -4.35
CA ILE A 22 -5.65 9.43 -5.23
C ILE A 22 -6.04 8.86 -6.60
N ASN A 23 -5.21 8.01 -7.21
CA ASN A 23 -5.54 7.38 -8.48
C ASN A 23 -6.78 6.48 -8.37
N SER A 24 -6.97 5.77 -7.25
CA SER A 24 -8.14 4.92 -7.00
C SER A 24 -9.43 5.74 -6.86
N MET A 25 -9.35 6.93 -6.25
CA MET A 25 -10.50 7.83 -6.12
C MET A 25 -10.89 8.47 -7.45
N LEU A 26 -9.90 8.99 -8.20
CA LEU A 26 -10.12 9.75 -9.43
C LEU A 26 -10.30 8.84 -10.65
N ARG A 27 -9.59 7.72 -10.71
CA ARG A 27 -9.50 6.80 -11.86
C ARG A 27 -9.64 5.33 -11.41
N PRO A 28 -10.76 4.93 -10.80
CA PRO A 28 -10.93 3.56 -10.26
C PRO A 28 -10.83 2.47 -11.32
N GLU A 29 -11.30 2.73 -12.55
CA GLU A 29 -11.15 1.76 -13.65
C GLU A 29 -9.70 1.55 -14.06
N ALA A 30 -8.89 2.61 -14.06
CA ALA A 30 -7.46 2.50 -14.33
C ALA A 30 -6.77 1.70 -13.24
N THR A 31 -7.17 1.89 -11.98
CA THR A 31 -6.68 1.11 -10.84
C THR A 31 -6.99 -0.38 -11.01
N LEU A 32 -8.24 -0.74 -11.32
CA LEU A 32 -8.62 -2.14 -11.56
C LEU A 32 -7.80 -2.76 -12.70
N LYS A 33 -7.55 -2.01 -13.79
CA LYS A 33 -6.71 -2.47 -14.90
C LYS A 33 -5.26 -2.73 -14.49
N ILE A 34 -4.67 -1.87 -13.65
CA ILE A 34 -3.29 -2.05 -13.15
C ILE A 34 -3.17 -3.37 -12.37
N VAL A 35 -4.13 -3.64 -11.47
CA VAL A 35 -4.14 -4.88 -10.68
C VAL A 35 -4.78 -6.07 -11.42
N LYS A 36 -5.16 -5.87 -12.69
CA LYS A 36 -5.80 -6.87 -13.57
C LYS A 36 -7.13 -7.42 -13.06
N PHE A 37 -7.83 -6.67 -12.21
CA PHE A 37 -9.14 -7.07 -11.72
C PHE A 37 -10.20 -6.83 -12.81
N PRO A 38 -11.18 -7.74 -12.96
CA PRO A 38 -12.23 -7.59 -13.95
C PRO A 38 -13.10 -6.40 -13.61
N ILE A 39 -13.52 -5.66 -14.63
CA ILE A 39 -14.52 -4.60 -14.48
C ILE A 39 -15.86 -5.18 -14.92
N PRO A 40 -16.87 -5.30 -14.04
CA PRO A 40 -18.16 -5.88 -14.41
C PRO A 40 -18.82 -5.13 -15.58
N ALA A 41 -19.48 -5.89 -16.46
CA ALA A 41 -20.27 -5.36 -17.56
C ALA A 41 -21.68 -4.92 -17.11
N ASP A 42 -22.25 -5.65 -16.14
CA ASP A 42 -23.50 -5.26 -15.48
C ASP A 42 -23.38 -3.87 -14.83
N PRO A 43 -24.28 -2.92 -15.15
CA PRO A 43 -24.21 -1.55 -14.63
C PRO A 43 -24.17 -1.46 -13.10
N GLN A 44 -24.94 -2.28 -12.39
CA GLN A 44 -25.07 -2.16 -10.93
C GLN A 44 -23.83 -2.71 -10.22
N SER A 45 -23.33 -3.87 -10.64
CA SER A 45 -22.09 -4.46 -10.16
C SER A 45 -20.90 -3.58 -10.49
N ARG A 46 -20.88 -2.96 -11.68
CA ARG A 46 -19.85 -1.99 -12.06
C ARG A 46 -19.85 -0.80 -11.11
N LYS A 47 -21.03 -0.21 -10.85
CA LYS A 47 -21.16 0.93 -9.93
C LYS A 47 -20.68 0.58 -8.52
N THR A 48 -21.05 -0.59 -8.01
CA THR A 48 -20.60 -1.08 -6.70
C THR A 48 -19.10 -1.31 -6.68
N CYS A 49 -18.55 -2.04 -7.65
CA CYS A 49 -17.11 -2.32 -7.77
C CYS A 49 -16.28 -1.03 -7.80
N LEU A 50 -16.65 -0.07 -8.66
CA LEU A 50 -15.94 1.21 -8.76
C LEU A 50 -16.08 2.05 -7.47
N SER A 51 -17.21 1.96 -6.76
CA SER A 51 -17.38 2.63 -5.46
C SER A 51 -16.46 2.03 -4.39
N LEU A 52 -16.31 0.70 -4.37
CA LEU A 52 -15.39 0.02 -3.44
C LEU A 52 -13.93 0.38 -3.71
N VAL A 53 -13.52 0.50 -4.98
CA VAL A 53 -12.17 0.97 -5.34
C VAL A 53 -11.92 2.38 -4.84
N ARG A 54 -12.91 3.28 -4.94
CA ARG A 54 -12.79 4.65 -4.39
C ARG A 54 -12.71 4.65 -2.86
N LEU A 55 -13.50 3.81 -2.20
CA LEU A 55 -13.47 3.66 -0.74
C LEU A 55 -12.09 3.15 -0.28
N GLN A 56 -11.54 2.16 -0.98
CA GLN A 56 -10.17 1.69 -0.74
C GLN A 56 -9.15 2.79 -1.01
N GLY A 57 -9.37 3.60 -2.04
CA GLY A 57 -8.53 4.77 -2.35
C GLY A 57 -8.45 5.76 -1.20
N ALA A 58 -9.59 6.13 -0.62
CA ALA A 58 -9.64 7.01 0.54
C ALA A 58 -8.88 6.42 1.75
N ARG A 59 -9.00 5.11 2.00
CA ARG A 59 -8.24 4.43 3.07
C ARG A 59 -6.73 4.50 2.84
N ASN A 60 -6.27 4.32 1.60
CA ASN A 60 -4.85 4.40 1.28
C ASN A 60 -4.29 5.83 1.48
N ILE A 61 -5.09 6.88 1.24
CA ILE A 61 -4.72 8.26 1.58
C ILE A 61 -4.56 8.43 3.08
N VAL A 62 -5.49 7.90 3.89
CA VAL A 62 -5.39 7.94 5.36
C VAL A 62 -4.15 7.20 5.85
N VAL A 63 -3.86 6.01 5.33
CA VAL A 63 -2.64 5.26 5.68
C VAL A 63 -1.38 6.08 5.36
N SER A 64 -1.32 6.69 4.19
CA SER A 64 -0.19 7.56 3.81
C SER A 64 -0.03 8.74 4.77
N TYR A 65 -1.13 9.41 5.12
CA TYR A 65 -1.14 10.49 6.09
C TYR A 65 -0.60 10.04 7.46
N LEU A 66 -1.05 8.89 7.97
CA LEU A 66 -0.59 8.35 9.24
C LEU A 66 0.90 7.98 9.21
N PHE A 67 1.40 7.40 8.12
CA PHE A 67 2.81 7.06 8.00
C PHE A 67 3.71 8.29 7.83
N ILE A 68 3.26 9.32 7.11
CA ILE A 68 3.96 10.59 7.06
C ILE A 68 4.02 11.21 8.46
N ASN A 69 2.92 11.22 9.21
CA ASN A 69 2.92 11.72 10.59
C ASN A 69 3.88 10.94 11.49
N ASN A 70 3.89 9.61 11.42
CA ASN A 70 4.85 8.78 12.15
C ASN A 70 6.30 9.13 11.77
N ALA A 71 6.55 9.41 10.49
CA ALA A 71 7.87 9.82 10.02
C ALA A 71 8.22 11.29 10.33
N LEU A 72 7.29 12.10 10.85
CA LEU A 72 7.59 13.45 11.33
C LEU A 72 8.00 13.47 12.81
N THR A 73 7.73 12.40 13.56
CA THR A 73 8.10 12.35 15.00
C THR A 73 9.58 12.07 15.22
N GLY A 74 10.32 11.59 14.22
CA GLY A 74 11.70 11.12 14.41
C GLY A 74 11.79 9.71 15.01
N ASP A 75 10.67 9.11 15.41
CA ASP A 75 10.65 7.82 16.11
C ASP A 75 10.74 6.65 15.13
N LYS A 76 11.94 6.06 15.02
CA LYS A 76 12.22 4.91 14.15
C LYS A 76 11.41 3.68 14.53
N LYS A 77 11.16 3.47 15.83
CA LYS A 77 10.38 2.33 16.31
C LYS A 77 8.93 2.50 15.90
N LEU A 78 8.36 3.69 16.10
CA LEU A 78 7.00 4.00 15.64
C LEU A 78 6.87 3.81 14.12
N MET A 79 7.83 4.30 13.35
CA MET A 79 7.83 4.14 11.89
C MET A 79 7.95 2.67 11.47
N GLY A 80 8.86 1.90 12.08
CA GLY A 80 9.03 0.47 11.83
C GLY A 80 7.77 -0.34 12.15
N MET A 81 7.08 -0.03 13.27
CA MET A 81 5.81 -0.66 13.61
C MET A 81 4.69 -0.29 12.63
N GLY A 82 4.69 0.95 12.11
CA GLY A 82 3.79 1.35 11.02
C GLY A 82 3.99 0.53 9.75
N LEU A 83 5.24 0.37 9.32
CA LEU A 83 5.59 -0.46 8.16
C LEU A 83 5.25 -1.94 8.37
N LEU A 84 5.36 -2.45 9.60
CA LEU A 84 4.89 -3.80 9.93
C LEU A 84 3.38 -3.96 9.71
N GLY A 85 2.59 -2.93 10.04
CA GLY A 85 1.16 -2.90 9.70
C GLY A 85 0.90 -2.95 8.19
N ALA A 86 1.72 -2.26 7.39
CA ALA A 86 1.61 -2.28 5.94
C ALA A 86 1.92 -3.66 5.31
N LEU A 87 2.78 -4.47 5.94
CA LEU A 87 3.03 -5.84 5.49
C LEU A 87 1.75 -6.68 5.48
N PHE A 88 0.86 -6.48 6.44
CA PHE A 88 -0.43 -7.17 6.48
C PHE A 88 -1.32 -6.77 5.29
N MET A 89 -1.28 -5.50 4.88
CA MET A 89 -1.98 -5.02 3.68
C MET A 89 -1.42 -5.70 2.42
N LEU A 90 -0.10 -5.70 2.23
CA LEU A 90 0.54 -6.34 1.07
C LEU A 90 0.23 -7.84 0.98
N ALA A 91 0.28 -8.54 2.12
CA ALA A 91 -0.08 -9.94 2.21
C ALA A 91 -1.53 -10.17 1.77
N THR A 92 -2.46 -9.37 2.31
CA THR A 92 -3.89 -9.46 2.01
C THR A 92 -4.19 -9.12 0.56
N ASP A 93 -3.59 -8.08 -0.01
CA ASP A 93 -3.83 -7.66 -1.40
C ASP A 93 -3.41 -8.75 -2.40
N GLY A 94 -2.27 -9.41 -2.14
CA GLY A 94 -1.83 -10.54 -2.97
C GLY A 94 -2.75 -11.76 -2.80
N PHE A 95 -3.25 -12.04 -1.59
CA PHE A 95 -4.24 -13.09 -1.36
C PHE A 95 -5.56 -12.79 -2.10
N VAL A 96 -6.05 -11.55 -2.06
CA VAL A 96 -7.26 -11.13 -2.78
C VAL A 96 -7.06 -11.27 -4.28
N SER A 97 -5.90 -10.87 -4.82
CA SER A 97 -5.57 -11.07 -6.22
C SER A 97 -5.60 -12.56 -6.62
N LYS A 98 -4.92 -13.40 -5.84
CA LYS A 98 -4.90 -14.85 -6.09
C LYS A 98 -6.29 -15.48 -6.03
N SER A 99 -7.10 -15.08 -5.05
CA SER A 99 -8.45 -15.64 -4.87
C SER A 99 -9.45 -15.17 -5.92
N LEU A 100 -9.35 -13.91 -6.38
CA LEU A 100 -10.29 -13.34 -7.35
C LEU A 100 -9.95 -13.70 -8.79
N ILE A 101 -8.68 -13.62 -9.19
CA ILE A 101 -8.23 -13.77 -10.58
C ILE A 101 -7.27 -14.95 -10.80
N GLY A 102 -7.02 -15.76 -9.77
CA GLY A 102 -6.14 -16.94 -9.87
C GLY A 102 -4.65 -16.61 -9.97
N GLY A 103 -4.24 -15.35 -9.84
CA GLY A 103 -2.85 -14.93 -9.99
C GLY A 103 -2.61 -13.45 -9.68
N ASN A 104 -1.48 -12.92 -10.16
CA ASN A 104 -1.02 -11.53 -9.93
C ASN A 104 -0.68 -11.19 -8.48
N GLU A 105 -0.62 -12.17 -7.57
CA GLU A 105 -0.27 -11.97 -6.16
C GLU A 105 1.13 -11.35 -5.98
N TRP A 106 2.06 -11.67 -6.88
CA TRP A 106 3.43 -11.17 -6.87
C TRP A 106 3.54 -9.69 -7.18
N PHE A 107 2.50 -9.09 -7.80
CA PHE A 107 2.40 -7.64 -7.92
C PHE A 107 2.33 -6.98 -6.53
N HIS A 108 1.81 -7.68 -5.51
CA HIS A 108 1.75 -7.19 -4.14
C HIS A 108 2.88 -7.78 -3.28
N TRP A 109 3.04 -9.10 -3.30
CA TRP A 109 4.01 -9.80 -2.45
C TRP A 109 5.46 -9.49 -2.82
N GLY A 110 5.74 -9.06 -4.05
CA GLY A 110 7.08 -8.62 -4.46
C GLY A 110 7.62 -7.43 -3.64
N TYR A 111 6.73 -6.65 -2.99
CA TYR A 111 7.13 -5.55 -2.12
C TYR A 111 7.43 -5.98 -0.67
N ILE A 112 7.04 -7.19 -0.25
CA ILE A 112 7.26 -7.67 1.11
C ILE A 112 8.74 -7.65 1.52
N PRO A 113 9.69 -8.17 0.71
CA PRO A 113 11.12 -8.11 1.06
C PRO A 113 11.63 -6.68 1.24
N VAL A 114 11.12 -5.72 0.48
CA VAL A 114 11.48 -4.30 0.61
C VAL A 114 11.04 -3.78 1.98
N PHE A 115 9.79 -4.03 2.38
CA PHE A 115 9.29 -3.60 3.68
C PHE A 115 10.04 -4.27 4.83
N VAL A 116 10.33 -5.57 4.73
CA VAL A 116 11.15 -6.29 5.74
C VAL A 116 12.54 -5.65 5.88
N ALA A 117 13.20 -5.30 4.78
CA ALA A 117 14.50 -4.63 4.81
C ALA A 117 14.43 -3.26 5.50
N PHE A 118 13.41 -2.45 5.19
CA PHE A 118 13.24 -1.14 5.83
C PHE A 118 12.89 -1.23 7.31
N ILE A 119 12.03 -2.18 7.71
CA ILE A 119 11.73 -2.44 9.12
C ILE A 119 13.01 -2.87 9.85
N GLY A 120 13.76 -3.81 9.27
CA GLY A 120 15.03 -4.28 9.84
C GLY A 120 16.03 -3.13 10.02
N GLY A 121 16.19 -2.29 9.00
CA GLY A 121 17.04 -1.11 9.06
C GLY A 121 16.63 -0.13 10.16
N LEU A 122 15.34 0.24 10.23
CA LEU A 122 14.85 1.18 11.23
C LEU A 122 14.99 0.67 12.68
N LEU A 123 14.84 -0.64 12.89
CA LEU A 123 14.85 -1.24 14.23
C LEU A 123 16.22 -1.71 14.70
N TYR A 124 17.13 -2.04 13.78
CA TYR A 124 18.38 -2.73 14.11
C TYR A 124 19.64 -2.14 13.46
N SER A 125 19.55 -1.13 12.59
CA SER A 125 20.77 -0.45 12.10
C SER A 125 21.22 0.62 13.10
N GLU A 126 22.48 0.52 13.55
CA GLU A 126 23.15 1.52 14.40
C GLU A 126 23.56 2.79 13.60
#